data_AF-A0A7V9HMG2-F1
#
_entry.id   AF-A0A7V9HMG2-F1
#
_cell.length_a   1.000
_cell.length_b   1.000
_cell.length_c   1.000
_cell.angle_alpha   90.00
_cell.angle_beta   90.00
_cell.angle_gamma   90.00
#
_symmetry.space_group_name_H-M   'P 1'
#
loop_
_entity.id
_entity.type
_entity.pdbx_description
1 polymer ?
#
loop_
_entity_poly.entity_id
_entity_poly.type
_entity_poly.pdbx_seq_one_letter_code
_entity_poly.pdbx_strand_id
1 'polypeptide(L)'
;MVVATSTLSQPAAIRVAKRRRRRWRRIGFWAALLVLMSPVVFVFLWMLSLSLKPNVENVAYPPIFVPGSPTLDNFRDVFEDSPFGLYAVNSFIVSTASTAISLAVGVAAGYGIAKAKAHGLAAFVLISRM
;
A
#
# COMPACT_ATOMS: atom_id res chain seq x y z
N MET A 1 -13.71 -8.83 -65.95
CA MET A 1 -15.00 -8.22 -65.56
C MET A 1 -15.26 -8.67 -64.12
N VAL A 2 -14.93 -7.82 -63.15
CA VAL A 2 -15.90 -7.18 -62.23
C VAL A 2 -16.28 -8.18 -61.12
N VAL A 3 -16.00 -7.97 -59.83
CA VAL A 3 -15.71 -6.73 -59.10
C VAL A 3 -15.11 -7.03 -57.72
N ALA A 4 -14.37 -6.03 -57.27
CA ALA A 4 -13.77 -5.84 -55.95
C ALA A 4 -14.37 -6.62 -54.77
N THR A 5 -13.50 -7.38 -54.11
CA THR A 5 -13.58 -7.74 -52.69
C THR A 5 -13.57 -6.46 -51.87
N SER A 6 -14.74 -5.85 -51.71
CA SER A 6 -14.95 -4.65 -50.90
C SER A 6 -14.56 -4.96 -49.46
N THR A 7 -13.41 -4.40 -49.07
CA THR A 7 -13.22 -3.67 -47.81
C THR A 7 -14.51 -3.60 -46.97
N LEU A 8 -14.74 -4.61 -46.14
CA LEU A 8 -15.79 -4.57 -45.13
C LEU A 8 -15.42 -3.47 -44.13
N SER A 9 -15.94 -2.28 -44.44
CA SER A 9 -16.17 -1.16 -43.54
C SER A 9 -16.80 -1.70 -42.26
N GLN A 10 -15.97 -2.04 -41.28
CA GLN A 10 -16.46 -2.28 -39.93
C GLN A 10 -17.13 -0.96 -39.50
N PRO A 11 -18.43 -0.98 -39.19
CA PRO A 11 -19.17 0.25 -38.95
C PRO A 11 -18.50 0.99 -37.78
N ALA A 12 -18.06 2.22 -38.05
CA ALA A 12 -17.38 3.07 -37.07
C ALA A 12 -18.15 3.15 -35.73
N ALA A 13 -19.47 3.01 -35.78
CA ALA A 13 -20.36 2.95 -34.63
C ALA A 13 -20.01 1.86 -33.60
N ILE A 14 -19.64 0.64 -34.01
CA ILE A 14 -19.27 -0.45 -33.09
C ILE A 14 -17.93 -0.13 -32.41
N ARG A 15 -16.98 0.47 -33.14
CA ARG A 15 -15.69 0.89 -32.58
C ARG A 15 -15.84 2.03 -31.57
N VAL A 16 -16.75 2.98 -31.82
CA VAL A 16 -17.03 4.11 -30.91
C VAL A 16 -17.72 3.66 -29.61
N ALA A 17 -18.74 2.79 -29.70
CA ALA A 17 -19.43 2.26 -28.52
C ALA A 17 -18.48 1.45 -27.61
N LYS A 18 -17.59 0.63 -28.21
CA LYS A 18 -16.58 -0.15 -27.49
C LYS A 18 -15.51 0.75 -26.84
N ARG A 19 -15.13 1.86 -27.49
CA ARG A 19 -14.23 2.89 -26.92
C ARG A 19 -14.87 3.63 -25.75
N ARG A 20 -16.16 4.01 -25.86
CA ARG A 20 -16.92 4.68 -24.80
C ARG A 20 -17.03 3.77 -23.58
N ARG A 21 -17.48 2.52 -23.72
CA ARG A 21 -17.56 1.56 -22.60
C ARG A 21 -16.21 1.31 -21.91
N ARG A 22 -15.10 1.28 -22.66
CA ARG A 22 -13.74 1.18 -22.08
C ARG A 22 -13.33 2.42 -21.28
N ARG A 23 -13.69 3.63 -21.74
CA ARG A 23 -13.38 4.89 -21.03
C ARG A 23 -14.17 4.99 -19.73
N TRP A 24 -15.47 4.67 -19.75
CA TRP A 24 -16.33 4.67 -18.55
C TRP A 24 -15.88 3.62 -17.52
N ARG A 25 -15.45 2.43 -17.97
CA ARG A 25 -14.89 1.41 -17.08
C ARG A 25 -13.55 1.83 -16.46
N ARG A 26 -12.71 2.57 -17.18
CA ARG A 26 -11.48 3.16 -16.62
C ARG A 26 -11.78 4.24 -15.60
N ILE A 27 -12.72 5.14 -15.88
CA ILE A 27 -13.12 6.19 -14.95
C ILE A 27 -13.69 5.55 -13.67
N GLY A 28 -14.58 4.56 -13.79
CA GLY A 28 -15.10 3.82 -12.64
C GLY A 28 -14.02 3.11 -11.83
N PHE A 29 -13.02 2.50 -12.50
CA PHE A 29 -11.88 1.88 -11.82
C PHE A 29 -11.02 2.89 -11.04
N TRP A 30 -10.66 4.02 -11.66
CA TRP A 30 -9.89 5.07 -10.99
C TRP A 30 -10.67 5.72 -9.84
N ALA A 31 -11.98 5.94 -10.00
CA ALA A 31 -12.83 6.45 -8.94
C ALA A 31 -12.92 5.47 -7.76
N ALA A 32 -13.12 4.18 -8.02
CA ALA A 32 -13.12 3.16 -6.98
C ALA A 32 -11.78 3.07 -6.25
N LEU A 33 -10.66 3.17 -6.97
CA LEU A 33 -9.32 3.18 -6.39
C LEU A 33 -9.11 4.41 -5.49
N LEU A 34 -9.54 5.60 -5.93
CA LEU A 34 -9.45 6.82 -5.13
C LEU A 34 -10.29 6.74 -3.86
N VAL A 35 -11.52 6.22 -3.95
CA VAL A 35 -12.40 6.02 -2.78
C VAL A 35 -11.77 5.06 -1.79
N LEU A 36 -11.18 3.96 -2.28
CA LEU A 36 -10.53 2.97 -1.41
C LEU A 36 -9.27 3.52 -0.73
N MET A 37 -8.52 4.39 -1.41
CA MET A 37 -7.30 5.01 -0.87
C MET A 37 -7.57 6.20 0.06
N SER A 38 -8.71 6.88 -0.10
CA SER A 38 -9.08 8.08 0.66
C SER A 38 -8.92 7.96 2.18
N PRO A 39 -9.43 6.91 2.88
CA PRO A 39 -9.28 6.81 4.33
C PRO A 39 -7.82 6.62 4.77
N VAL A 40 -7.01 5.90 3.98
CA VAL A 40 -5.59 5.71 4.27
C VAL A 40 -4.87 7.06 4.19
N VAL A 41 -5.08 7.81 3.11
CA VAL A 41 -4.48 9.13 2.94
C VAL A 41 -4.91 10.07 4.05
N PHE A 42 -6.19 10.04 4.45
CA PHE A 42 -6.69 10.84 5.55
C PHE A 42 -5.97 10.55 6.87
N VAL A 43 -5.84 9.26 7.25
CA VAL A 43 -5.13 8.86 8.47
C VAL A 43 -3.67 9.29 8.42
N PHE A 44 -2.99 9.15 7.28
CA PHE A 44 -1.60 9.61 7.12
C PHE A 44 -1.48 11.13 7.25
N LEU A 45 -2.37 11.91 6.64
CA LEU A 45 -2.39 13.37 6.77
C LEU A 45 -2.65 13.79 8.22
N TRP A 46 -3.52 13.08 8.92
CA TRP A 46 -3.77 13.32 10.33
C TRP A 46 -2.52 13.03 11.17
N MET A 47 -1.85 11.89 10.97
CA MET A 47 -0.59 11.58 11.67
C MET A 47 0.50 12.62 11.39
N LEU A 48 0.60 13.13 10.16
CA LEU A 48 1.54 14.20 9.84
C LEU A 48 1.21 15.49 10.59
N SER A 49 -0.08 15.83 10.71
CA SER A 49 -0.53 16.98 11.48
C SER A 49 -0.26 16.83 12.98
N LEU A 50 -0.31 15.62 13.53
CA LEU A 50 0.10 15.35 14.92
C LEU A 50 1.61 15.51 15.09
N SER A 51 2.41 15.08 14.13
CA SER A 51 3.87 15.19 14.20
C SER A 51 4.38 16.63 14.23
N LEU A 52 3.65 17.55 13.59
CA LEU A 52 3.99 18.98 13.48
C LEU A 52 3.36 19.85 14.59
N LYS A 53 2.63 19.22 15.52
CA LYS A 53 1.91 19.90 16.60
C LYS A 53 2.80 20.08 17.84
N PRO A 54 2.99 21.28 18.39
CA PRO A 54 3.80 21.45 19.59
C PRO A 54 3.24 20.63 20.77
N ASN A 55 4.12 20.04 21.59
CA ASN A 55 3.79 19.18 22.74
C ASN A 55 2.69 19.74 23.67
N VAL A 56 2.65 21.06 23.85
CA VAL A 56 1.64 21.78 24.65
C VAL A 56 0.24 21.80 24.04
N GLU A 57 0.09 21.66 22.72
CA GLU A 57 -1.20 21.56 22.03
C GLU A 57 -1.73 20.13 21.91
N ASN A 58 -0.92 19.10 22.19
CA ASN A 58 -1.37 17.71 22.20
C ASN A 58 -2.28 17.39 23.39
N VAL A 59 -2.17 18.18 24.47
CA VAL A 59 -2.98 18.03 25.70
C VAL A 59 -4.05 19.13 25.82
N ALA A 60 -4.08 20.09 24.88
CA ALA A 60 -5.03 21.19 24.90
C ALA A 60 -6.45 20.72 24.54
N TYR A 61 -7.42 21.10 25.37
CA TYR A 61 -8.85 20.90 25.13
C TYR A 61 -9.44 22.23 24.65
N PRO A 62 -10.05 22.34 23.46
CA PRO A 62 -10.45 21.30 22.50
C PRO A 62 -9.37 20.85 21.49
N PRO A 63 -9.47 19.62 20.92
CA PRO A 63 -8.51 19.08 19.97
C PRO A 63 -8.51 19.87 18.64
N ILE A 64 -7.44 20.63 18.40
CA ILE A 64 -7.28 21.46 17.20
C ILE A 64 -6.78 20.57 16.05
N PHE A 65 -7.55 20.41 14.96
CA PHE A 65 -7.14 19.54 13.83
C PHE A 65 -6.05 20.15 12.93
N VAL A 66 -5.82 21.46 12.98
CA VAL A 66 -4.81 22.18 12.20
C VAL A 66 -3.98 23.06 13.15
N PRO A 67 -2.67 22.81 13.32
CA PRO A 67 -1.82 23.59 14.23
C PRO A 67 -1.74 25.05 13.80
N GLY A 68 -1.91 25.99 14.75
CA GLY A 68 -1.77 27.42 14.49
C GLY A 68 -0.30 27.85 14.29
N SER A 69 0.63 27.14 14.91
CA SER A 69 2.07 27.29 14.73
C SER A 69 2.73 25.92 14.52
N PRO A 70 3.03 25.50 13.28
CA PRO A 70 3.76 24.27 13.03
C PRO A 70 5.18 24.39 13.61
N THR A 71 5.58 23.45 14.47
CA THR A 71 6.93 23.43 15.07
C THR A 71 7.68 22.14 14.72
N LEU A 72 9.01 22.22 14.70
CA LEU A 72 9.92 21.08 14.47
C LEU A 72 10.56 20.59 15.78
N ASP A 73 10.14 21.13 16.91
CA ASP A 73 10.79 20.87 18.20
C ASP A 73 10.56 19.44 18.66
N ASN A 74 9.40 18.83 18.35
CA ASN A 74 9.16 17.40 18.59
C ASN A 74 10.22 16.50 17.93
N PHE A 75 10.71 16.88 16.75
CA PHE A 75 11.76 16.11 16.09
C PHE A 75 13.07 16.27 16.84
N ARG A 76 13.42 17.50 17.26
CA ARG A 76 14.65 17.75 18.04
C ARG A 76 14.61 17.01 19.38
N ASP A 77 13.51 17.12 20.12
CA ASP A 77 13.32 16.45 21.42
C ASP A 77 13.50 14.93 21.28
N VAL A 78 12.97 14.29 20.22
CA VAL A 78 13.14 12.84 19.99
C VAL A 78 14.60 12.45 19.69
N PHE A 79 15.37 13.33 19.05
CA PHE A 79 16.77 13.08 18.75
C PHE A 79 17.72 13.45 19.91
N GLU A 80 17.36 14.38 20.78
CA GLU A 80 18.17 14.82 21.93
C GLU A 80 17.85 14.06 23.23
N ASP A 81 16.56 13.85 23.56
CA ASP A 81 16.14 13.26 24.84
C ASP A 81 16.06 11.73 24.83
N SER A 82 16.01 11.11 23.65
CA SER A 82 15.90 9.66 23.50
C SER A 82 17.03 9.07 22.65
N PRO A 83 17.52 7.87 22.96
CA PRO A 83 18.48 7.16 22.11
C PRO A 83 17.78 6.56 20.88
N PHE A 84 17.05 7.39 20.14
CA PHE A 84 16.26 7.00 18.97
C PHE A 84 17.11 6.29 17.92
N GLY A 85 18.35 6.76 17.71
CA GLY A 85 19.30 6.10 16.82
C GLY A 85 19.60 4.64 17.22
N LEU A 86 19.74 4.35 18.51
CA LEU A 86 19.94 2.98 18.98
C LEU A 86 18.69 2.13 18.78
N TYR A 87 17.50 2.66 19.02
CA TYR A 87 16.25 1.94 18.76
C TYR A 87 16.07 1.64 17.28
N ALA A 88 16.35 2.61 16.40
CA ALA A 88 16.29 2.42 14.95
C ALA A 88 17.26 1.32 14.47
N VAL A 89 18.50 1.34 14.96
CA VAL A 89 19.51 0.32 14.62
C VAL A 89 19.13 -1.05 15.17
N ASN A 90 18.68 -1.13 16.42
CA ASN A 90 18.24 -2.39 17.03
C ASN A 90 17.06 -2.99 16.26
N SER A 91 16.05 -2.19 15.93
CA SER A 91 14.91 -2.64 15.12
C SER A 91 15.35 -3.10 13.73
N PHE A 92 16.27 -2.38 13.08
CA PHE A 92 16.79 -2.77 11.77
C PHE A 92 17.54 -4.10 11.81
N ILE A 93 18.39 -4.30 12.82
CA ILE A 93 19.12 -5.56 13.01
C ILE A 93 18.13 -6.69 13.27
N VAL A 94 17.18 -6.50 14.19
CA VAL A 94 16.20 -7.53 14.55
C VAL A 94 15.28 -7.87 13.38
N SER A 95 14.77 -6.88 12.64
CA SER A 95 13.91 -7.11 11.48
C SER A 95 14.65 -7.82 10.35
N THR A 96 15.91 -7.47 10.11
CA THR A 96 16.73 -8.10 9.07
C THR A 96 17.11 -9.53 9.46
N ALA A 97 17.56 -9.75 10.70
CA ALA A 97 17.91 -11.07 11.20
C ALA A 97 16.69 -12.01 11.20
N SER A 98 15.54 -11.54 11.71
CA SER A 98 14.30 -12.32 11.71
C SER A 98 13.83 -12.65 10.30
N THR A 99 13.91 -11.71 9.36
CA THR A 99 13.58 -11.95 7.95
C THR A 99 14.53 -12.96 7.31
N ALA A 100 15.84 -12.85 7.54
CA ALA A 100 16.83 -13.75 6.99
C ALA A 100 16.66 -15.19 7.50
N ILE A 101 16.43 -15.37 8.81
CA ILE A 101 16.14 -16.67 9.41
C ILE A 101 14.83 -17.24 8.86
N SER A 102 13.79 -16.41 8.80
CA SER A 102 12.49 -16.81 8.25
C SER A 102 12.59 -17.24 6.79
N LEU A 103 13.43 -16.57 6.00
CA LEU A 103 13.65 -16.91 4.60
C LEU A 103 14.47 -18.19 4.47
N ALA A 104 15.53 -18.37 5.26
CA ALA A 104 16.35 -19.57 5.24
C ALA A 104 15.51 -20.84 5.52
N VAL A 105 14.68 -20.79 6.55
CA VAL A 105 13.77 -21.90 6.90
C VAL A 105 12.61 -22.00 5.93
N GLY A 106 11.98 -20.87 5.58
CA GLY A 106 10.81 -20.81 4.72
C GLY A 106 11.10 -21.28 3.29
N VAL A 107 12.26 -20.96 2.73
CA VAL A 107 12.68 -21.40 1.40
C VAL A 107 12.93 -22.91 1.39
N ALA A 108 13.63 -23.44 2.39
CA ALA A 108 13.87 -24.89 2.50
C ALA A 108 12.56 -25.68 2.64
N ALA A 109 11.65 -25.22 3.53
CA ALA A 109 10.35 -25.83 3.73
C ALA A 109 9.46 -25.73 2.47
N GLY A 110 9.40 -24.55 1.85
CA GLY A 110 8.64 -24.32 0.62
C GLY A 110 9.15 -25.16 -0.54
N TYR A 111 10.46 -25.29 -0.70
CA TYR A 111 11.07 -26.13 -1.72
C TYR A 111 10.75 -27.62 -1.51
N GLY A 112 10.81 -28.09 -0.26
CA GLY A 112 10.44 -29.48 0.08
C GLY A 112 8.99 -29.79 -0.28
N ILE A 113 8.06 -28.91 0.09
CA ILE A 113 6.62 -29.06 -0.22
C ILE A 113 6.37 -29.00 -1.73
N ALA A 114 7.04 -28.09 -2.45
CA ALA A 114 6.91 -27.94 -3.89
C ALA A 114 7.45 -29.18 -4.64
N LYS A 115 8.62 -29.70 -4.24
CA LYS A 115 9.20 -30.92 -4.83
C LYS A 115 8.37 -32.17 -4.52
N ALA A 116 7.81 -32.27 -3.32
CA ALA A 116 6.97 -33.39 -2.92
C ALA A 116 5.55 -33.36 -3.51
N LYS A 117 5.17 -32.29 -4.23
CA LYS A 117 3.79 -32.06 -4.73
C LYS A 117 2.73 -32.23 -3.64
N ALA A 118 3.07 -31.86 -2.40
CA ALA A 118 2.23 -32.06 -1.23
C ALA A 118 1.19 -30.92 -1.11
N HIS A 119 0.23 -30.88 -2.04
CA HIS A 119 -0.72 -29.77 -2.18
C HIS A 119 -1.63 -29.60 -0.94
N GLY A 120 -1.94 -30.67 -0.21
CA GLY A 120 -2.71 -30.61 1.04
C GLY A 120 -1.97 -29.94 2.19
N LEU A 121 -0.66 -30.19 2.31
CA LEU A 121 0.21 -29.57 3.31
C LEU A 121 0.42 -28.08 3.02
N ALA A 122 0.59 -27.72 1.74
CA ALA A 122 0.65 -26.32 1.31
C ALA A 122 -0.63 -25.55 1.66
N ALA A 123 -1.81 -26.13 1.39
CA ALA A 123 -3.09 -25.51 1.70
C ALA A 123 -3.32 -25.36 3.21
N PHE A 124 -2.99 -26.38 4.01
CA PHE A 124 -3.10 -26.31 5.46
C PHE A 124 -2.22 -25.21 6.07
N VAL A 125 -0.95 -25.12 5.64
CA VAL A 125 -0.02 -24.07 6.09
C VAL A 125 -0.52 -22.67 5.72
N LEU A 126 -1.19 -22.51 4.59
CA LEU A 126 -1.72 -21.23 4.13
C LEU A 126 -2.96 -20.81 4.92
N ILE A 127 -3.83 -21.77 5.26
CA ILE A 127 -5.01 -21.54 6.11
C ILE A 127 -4.59 -21.21 7.55
N SER A 128 -3.57 -21.88 8.09
CA SER A 128 -3.13 -21.64 9.48
C SER A 128 -2.45 -20.27 9.69
N ARG A 129 -2.07 -19.58 8.61
CA ARG A 129 -1.31 -18.32 8.65
C ARG A 129 -2.15 -17.08 8.33
N MET A 130 -3.41 -17.25 7.91
CA MET A 130 -4.42 -16.19 7.86
C MET A 130 -5.08 -16.03 9.22
#